data_AF-A0A1Q7AH64-F1
#
_entry.id   AF-A0A1Q7AH64-F1
#
_cell.length_a   1.000
_cell.length_b   1.000
_cell.length_c   1.000
_cell.angle_alpha   90.00
_cell.angle_beta   90.00
_cell.angle_gamma   90.00
#
_symmetry.space_group_name_H-M   'P 1'
#
loop_
_entity.id
_entity.type
_entity.pdbx_description
1 polymer ?
#
loop_
_entity_poly.entity_id
_entity_poly.type
_entity_poly.pdbx_seq_one_letter_code
_entity_poly.pdbx_strand_id
1 'polypeptide(L)'
;MPSLRVTQFRVLNYRNIDDSGWIPIERVTALVGRNESGKTALLKALHKFNPAIAEPYLPQREFPRDRFAREFKNGKDWPVCQVEFEVDDALRAQLLTEYKSDQLPTHFTCTRYYDGHLTVEFSPQVMEAPLAPDALLQALRRFTTGLADAFTPRAGNPAPGPVPELQALKRTLIEWAVEIESEARPLQSLRSEEGLALLAGVVEEAPKLSAPPAAELLEQLGPSSSINSSGTPTPRASERSMPCSSTRG
;
A
#
# COMPACT_ATOMS: atom_id res chain seq x y z
N MET A 1 -14.02 20.16 -7.72
CA MET A 1 -12.91 19.59 -6.93
C MET A 1 -13.39 18.25 -6.43
N PRO A 2 -12.56 17.19 -6.48
CA PRO A 2 -12.92 15.92 -5.87
C PRO A 2 -13.15 16.14 -4.37
N SER A 3 -14.28 15.66 -3.87
CA SER A 3 -14.71 15.92 -2.50
C SER A 3 -15.52 14.77 -1.91
N LEU A 4 -15.57 14.77 -0.60
CA LEU A 4 -16.33 13.80 0.18
C LEU A 4 -17.56 14.50 0.73
N ARG A 5 -18.73 13.91 0.50
CA ARG A 5 -19.98 14.46 0.97
C ARG A 5 -20.44 13.69 2.20
N VAL A 6 -20.62 14.38 3.32
CA VAL A 6 -21.26 13.78 4.51
C VAL A 6 -22.72 13.49 4.19
N THR A 7 -23.17 12.25 4.41
CA THR A 7 -24.55 11.80 4.18
C THR A 7 -25.33 11.67 5.47
N GLN A 8 -24.73 11.07 6.49
CA GLN A 8 -25.39 10.77 7.76
C GLN A 8 -24.37 10.55 8.89
N PHE A 9 -24.85 10.60 10.11
CA PHE A 9 -24.04 10.32 11.30
C PHE A 9 -24.84 9.54 12.34
N ARG A 10 -24.12 8.87 13.23
CA ARG A 10 -24.66 8.10 14.35
C ARG A 10 -23.80 8.31 15.58
N VAL A 11 -24.44 8.53 16.72
CA VAL A 11 -23.79 8.71 18.02
C VAL A 11 -24.11 7.51 18.90
N LEU A 12 -23.08 6.95 19.52
CA LEU A 12 -23.14 5.72 20.31
C LEU A 12 -22.50 5.99 21.68
N ASN A 13 -23.04 5.35 22.72
CA ASN A 13 -22.46 5.32 24.07
C ASN A 13 -21.98 6.70 24.59
N TYR A 14 -22.75 7.77 24.37
CA TYR A 14 -22.38 9.14 24.73
C TYR A 14 -23.42 9.81 25.62
N ARG A 15 -23.07 10.03 26.89
CA ARG A 15 -23.86 10.66 27.95
C ARG A 15 -25.20 9.93 28.17
N ASN A 16 -26.28 10.48 27.64
CA ASN A 16 -27.63 9.95 27.74
C ASN A 16 -28.09 9.27 26.42
N ILE A 17 -27.15 9.00 25.51
CA ILE A 17 -27.39 8.35 24.22
C ILE A 17 -26.68 6.99 24.25
N ASP A 18 -27.45 5.91 24.24
CA ASP A 18 -26.89 4.58 23.99
C ASP A 18 -26.63 4.39 22.49
N ASP A 19 -27.63 4.74 21.67
CA ASP A 19 -27.57 4.71 20.22
C ASP A 19 -28.58 5.71 19.64
N SER A 20 -28.13 6.64 18.82
CA SER A 20 -29.02 7.59 18.14
C SER A 20 -29.70 7.01 16.90
N GLY A 21 -29.23 5.87 16.41
CA GLY A 21 -29.46 5.46 15.03
C GLY A 21 -28.79 6.41 14.02
N TRP A 22 -28.93 6.09 12.74
CA TRP A 22 -28.45 6.95 11.66
C TRP A 22 -29.34 8.18 11.48
N ILE A 23 -28.73 9.35 11.48
CA ILE A 23 -29.38 10.65 11.28
C ILE A 23 -28.86 11.25 9.98
N PRO A 24 -29.73 11.46 8.97
CA PRO A 24 -29.33 12.06 7.71
C PRO A 24 -28.91 13.52 7.90
N ILE A 25 -27.88 13.93 7.16
CA ILE A 25 -27.38 15.30 7.14
C ILE A 25 -27.74 15.93 5.80
N GLU A 26 -28.54 16.98 5.87
CA GLU A 26 -28.78 17.90 4.77
C GLU A 26 -28.02 19.21 4.99
N ARG A 27 -28.04 20.09 3.98
CA ARG A 27 -27.45 21.44 4.06
C ARG A 27 -27.95 22.22 5.29
N VAL A 28 -29.21 22.02 5.65
CA VAL A 28 -29.79 22.54 6.90
C VAL A 28 -30.55 21.41 7.55
N THR A 29 -30.06 20.91 8.68
CA THR A 29 -30.70 19.86 9.47
C THR A 29 -31.19 20.46 10.79
N ALA A 30 -32.50 20.41 11.03
CA ALA A 30 -33.11 20.93 12.26
C ALA A 30 -33.39 19.81 13.26
N LEU A 31 -32.80 19.89 14.46
CA LEU A 31 -33.05 18.94 15.55
C LEU A 31 -34.10 19.51 16.51
N VAL A 32 -35.28 18.89 16.58
CA VAL A 32 -36.38 19.32 17.44
C VAL A 32 -36.64 18.26 18.52
N GLY A 33 -36.93 18.71 19.75
CA GLY A 33 -37.28 17.83 20.86
C GLY A 33 -37.39 18.60 22.16
N ARG A 34 -37.92 17.97 23.21
CA ARG A 34 -38.04 18.58 24.54
C ARG A 34 -36.66 18.95 25.11
N ASN A 35 -36.63 19.81 26.12
CA ASN A 35 -35.42 20.01 26.90
C ASN A 35 -34.90 18.66 27.42
N GLU A 36 -33.58 18.51 27.49
CA GLU A 36 -32.89 17.29 27.96
C GLU A 36 -33.04 16.04 27.08
N SER A 37 -33.65 16.16 25.89
CA SER A 37 -33.77 15.05 24.93
C SER A 37 -32.45 14.59 24.27
N GLY A 38 -31.29 15.08 24.73
CA GLY A 38 -29.99 14.72 24.17
C GLY A 38 -29.50 15.51 22.96
N LYS A 39 -30.23 16.51 22.42
CA LYS A 39 -29.81 17.29 21.23
C LYS A 39 -28.41 17.91 21.38
N THR A 40 -28.14 18.54 22.52
CA THR A 40 -26.82 19.13 22.80
C THR A 40 -25.74 18.06 22.98
N ALA A 41 -26.08 16.88 23.51
CA ALA A 41 -25.14 15.77 23.61
C ALA A 41 -24.76 15.24 22.21
N LEU A 42 -25.75 15.11 21.34
CA LEU A 42 -25.61 14.66 19.96
C LEU A 42 -24.69 15.58 19.15
N LEU A 43 -24.93 16.90 19.19
CA LEU A 43 -24.08 17.89 18.54
C LEU A 43 -22.66 17.94 19.12
N LYS A 44 -22.50 17.72 20.43
CA LYS A 44 -21.17 17.67 21.07
C LYS A 44 -20.37 16.44 20.65
N ALA A 45 -21.00 15.27 20.55
CA ALA A 45 -20.35 14.08 20.02
C ALA A 45 -19.92 14.30 18.57
N LEU A 46 -20.80 14.83 17.72
CA LEU A 46 -20.45 15.13 16.33
C LEU A 46 -19.33 16.20 16.22
N HIS A 47 -19.32 17.21 17.09
CA HIS A 47 -18.24 18.21 17.12
C HIS A 47 -16.88 17.57 17.43
N LYS A 48 -16.83 16.66 18.41
CA LYS A 48 -15.63 15.94 18.83
C LYS A 48 -15.18 14.87 17.83
N PHE A 49 -15.99 14.54 16.83
CA PHE A 49 -15.59 13.61 15.78
C PHE A 49 -14.39 14.12 14.98
N ASN A 50 -14.37 15.42 14.63
CA ASN A 50 -13.25 16.06 13.93
C ASN A 50 -13.15 17.54 14.35
N PRO A 51 -12.68 17.83 15.57
CA PRO A 51 -12.72 19.18 16.11
C PRO A 51 -11.57 20.03 15.56
N ALA A 52 -11.82 21.34 15.34
CA ALA A 52 -10.78 22.26 14.88
C ALA A 52 -9.66 22.46 15.91
N ILE A 53 -9.98 22.31 17.20
CA ILE A 53 -9.05 22.28 18.32
C ILE A 53 -9.19 20.92 18.96
N ALA A 54 -8.08 20.21 19.19
CA ALA A 54 -8.11 18.87 19.75
C ALA A 54 -8.91 18.82 21.06
N GLU A 55 -10.04 18.12 21.06
CA GLU A 55 -10.88 17.89 22.23
C GLU A 55 -11.17 16.40 22.36
N PRO A 56 -10.42 15.67 23.21
CA PRO A 56 -10.62 14.24 23.37
C PRO A 56 -11.95 13.93 24.08
N TYR A 57 -12.41 12.70 23.90
CA TYR A 57 -13.50 12.17 24.70
C TYR A 57 -13.02 11.87 26.13
N LEU A 58 -13.88 12.15 27.11
CA LEU A 58 -13.61 11.94 28.53
C LEU A 58 -14.54 10.86 29.07
N PRO A 59 -14.15 9.57 29.05
CA PRO A 59 -15.01 8.46 29.44
C PRO A 59 -15.71 8.65 30.79
N GLN A 60 -14.98 9.12 31.81
CA GLN A 60 -15.51 9.34 33.16
C GLN A 60 -16.69 10.32 33.21
N ARG A 61 -16.77 11.26 32.26
CA ARG A 61 -17.82 12.30 32.22
C ARG A 61 -18.83 12.06 31.12
N GLU A 62 -18.42 11.38 30.05
CA GLU A 62 -19.13 11.34 28.79
C GLU A 62 -19.62 9.94 28.43
N PHE A 63 -19.13 8.87 29.04
CA PHE A 63 -19.73 7.53 28.90
C PHE A 63 -21.01 7.44 29.76
N PRO A 64 -22.02 6.64 29.37
CA PRO A 64 -23.21 6.39 30.18
C PRO A 64 -22.83 5.98 31.61
N ARG A 65 -23.20 6.81 32.59
CA ARG A 65 -22.65 6.78 33.95
C ARG A 65 -22.95 5.48 34.69
N ASP A 66 -24.14 4.95 34.48
CA ASP A 66 -24.64 3.69 35.04
C ASP A 66 -23.93 2.45 34.46
N ARG A 67 -23.37 2.57 33.25
CA ARG A 67 -22.63 1.51 32.55
C ARG A 67 -21.13 1.61 32.77
N PHE A 68 -20.59 2.79 33.06
CA PHE A 68 -19.16 3.07 33.13
C PHE A 68 -18.36 2.05 33.98
N ALA A 69 -18.73 1.88 35.25
CA ALA A 69 -18.00 1.00 36.17
C ALA A 69 -18.07 -0.50 35.80
N ARG A 70 -19.08 -0.91 35.04
CA ARG A 70 -19.32 -2.31 34.66
C ARG A 70 -18.69 -2.66 33.31
N GLU A 71 -18.76 -1.75 32.35
CA GLU A 71 -18.51 -2.03 30.93
C GLU A 71 -17.22 -1.36 30.42
N PHE A 72 -16.89 -0.17 30.92
CA PHE A 72 -15.77 0.60 30.38
C PHE A 72 -14.42 0.07 30.89
N LYS A 73 -13.82 -0.86 30.14
CA LYS A 73 -12.48 -1.42 30.41
C LYS A 73 -11.37 -0.71 29.64
N ASN A 74 -11.63 -0.41 28.37
CA ASN A 74 -10.66 0.19 27.44
C ASN A 74 -11.41 1.10 26.46
N GLY A 75 -10.83 2.26 26.13
CA GLY A 75 -11.43 3.21 25.17
C GLY A 75 -11.49 2.72 23.72
N LYS A 76 -10.68 1.72 23.36
CA LYS A 76 -10.64 1.15 22.00
C LYS A 76 -11.92 0.43 21.59
N ASP A 77 -12.65 -0.12 22.54
CA ASP A 77 -13.81 -0.98 22.23
C ASP A 77 -15.10 -0.18 22.09
N TRP A 78 -15.08 1.12 22.41
CA TRP A 78 -16.27 1.94 22.54
C TRP A 78 -16.35 3.01 21.45
N PRO A 79 -17.14 2.78 20.38
CA PRO A 79 -17.40 3.78 19.37
C PRO A 79 -18.27 4.90 19.95
N VAL A 80 -17.99 6.13 19.54
CA VAL A 80 -18.70 7.33 20.03
C VAL A 80 -19.47 8.02 18.92
N CYS A 81 -18.83 8.21 17.77
CA CYS A 81 -19.45 8.88 16.63
C CYS A 81 -19.01 8.20 15.32
N GLN A 82 -20.00 7.81 14.53
CA GLN A 82 -19.84 7.31 13.18
C GLN A 82 -20.33 8.38 12.21
N VAL A 83 -19.59 8.62 11.15
CA VAL A 83 -19.99 9.51 10.07
C VAL A 83 -19.82 8.77 8.76
N GLU A 84 -20.89 8.76 7.96
CA GLU A 84 -20.87 8.20 6.62
C GLU A 84 -20.66 9.32 5.61
N PHE A 85 -19.86 8.98 4.61
CA PHE A 85 -19.53 9.86 3.50
C PHE A 85 -19.78 9.13 2.19
N GLU A 86 -20.31 9.86 1.22
CA GLU A 86 -20.43 9.46 -0.17
C GLU A 86 -19.24 10.03 -0.97
N VAL A 87 -18.71 9.21 -1.86
CA VAL A 87 -17.67 9.59 -2.82
C VAL A 87 -18.34 10.34 -3.96
N ASP A 88 -17.95 11.60 -4.18
CA ASP A 88 -18.51 12.38 -5.28
C ASP A 88 -18.09 11.85 -6.66
N ASP A 89 -18.87 12.18 -7.70
CA ASP A 89 -18.61 11.71 -9.07
C ASP A 89 -17.22 12.12 -9.59
N ALA A 90 -16.71 13.27 -9.17
CA ALA A 90 -15.41 13.78 -9.58
C ALA A 90 -14.26 12.95 -8.99
N LEU A 91 -14.30 12.65 -7.69
CA LEU A 91 -13.36 11.78 -7.00
C LEU A 91 -13.47 10.35 -7.53
N ARG A 92 -14.69 9.86 -7.76
CA ARG A 92 -14.92 8.54 -8.35
C ARG A 92 -14.27 8.42 -9.73
N ALA A 93 -14.39 9.42 -10.59
CA ALA A 93 -13.76 9.43 -11.91
C ALA A 93 -12.21 9.44 -11.83
N GLN A 94 -11.65 10.13 -10.83
CA GLN A 94 -10.21 10.11 -10.57
C GLN A 94 -9.75 8.73 -10.11
N LEU A 95 -10.47 8.11 -9.16
CA LEU A 95 -10.15 6.78 -8.66
C LEU A 95 -10.21 5.73 -9.78
N LEU A 96 -11.17 5.81 -10.70
CA LEU A 96 -11.24 4.92 -11.88
C LEU A 96 -10.02 5.06 -12.79
N THR A 97 -9.54 6.29 -12.97
CA THR A 97 -8.39 6.58 -13.84
C THR A 97 -7.09 6.02 -13.26
N GLU A 98 -6.92 6.13 -11.95
CA GLU A 98 -5.69 5.74 -11.26
C GLU A 98 -5.62 4.24 -10.95
N TYR A 99 -6.70 3.67 -10.40
CA TYR A 99 -6.69 2.29 -9.92
C TYR A 99 -7.18 1.26 -10.94
N LYS A 100 -7.84 1.69 -12.03
CA LYS A 100 -8.38 0.81 -13.10
C LYS A 100 -9.11 -0.43 -12.56
N SER A 101 -9.81 -0.26 -11.45
CA SER A 101 -10.55 -1.32 -10.76
C SER A 101 -12.04 -1.09 -10.93
N ASP A 102 -12.78 -2.18 -11.17
CA ASP A 102 -14.24 -2.15 -11.30
C ASP A 102 -14.95 -2.08 -9.93
N GLN A 103 -14.24 -2.38 -8.83
CA GLN A 103 -14.78 -2.40 -7.47
C GLN A 103 -14.35 -1.16 -6.69
N LEU A 104 -14.93 -0.01 -7.03
CA LEU A 104 -14.72 1.21 -6.25
C LEU A 104 -15.73 1.34 -5.10
N PRO A 105 -15.28 1.79 -3.93
CA PRO A 105 -16.19 2.10 -2.84
C PRO A 105 -17.05 3.29 -3.22
N THR A 106 -18.32 3.22 -2.85
CA THR A 106 -19.30 4.30 -3.06
C THR A 106 -19.45 5.14 -1.81
N HIS A 107 -19.39 4.48 -0.65
CA HIS A 107 -19.49 5.09 0.66
C HIS A 107 -18.34 4.60 1.53
N PHE A 108 -17.99 5.41 2.53
CA PHE A 108 -17.16 4.95 3.63
C PHE A 108 -17.68 5.49 4.95
N THR A 109 -17.53 4.67 5.98
CA THR A 109 -17.95 4.96 7.34
C THR A 109 -16.71 5.17 8.19
N CYS A 110 -16.57 6.37 8.73
CA CYS A 110 -15.51 6.72 9.65
C CYS A 110 -16.07 6.62 11.08
N THR A 111 -15.44 5.82 11.94
CA THR A 111 -15.84 5.64 13.34
C THR A 111 -14.76 6.14 14.28
N ARG A 112 -15.12 7.08 15.16
CA ARG A 112 -14.25 7.61 16.23
C ARG A 112 -14.57 6.94 17.56
N TYR A 113 -13.53 6.48 18.25
CA TYR A 113 -13.62 5.80 19.55
C TYR A 113 -13.19 6.69 20.72
N TYR A 114 -13.42 6.21 21.94
CA TYR A 114 -13.12 6.97 23.17
C TYR A 114 -11.64 7.25 23.41
N ASP A 115 -10.74 6.40 22.92
CA ASP A 115 -9.28 6.63 22.96
C ASP A 115 -8.80 7.56 21.82
N GLY A 116 -9.71 7.98 20.93
CA GLY A 116 -9.44 8.91 19.83
C GLY A 116 -9.04 8.24 18.51
N HIS A 117 -8.82 6.92 18.46
CA HIS A 117 -8.52 6.27 17.19
C HIS A 117 -9.72 6.33 16.24
N LEU A 118 -9.41 6.30 14.95
CA LEU A 118 -10.38 6.35 13.87
C LEU A 118 -10.27 5.08 13.05
N THR A 119 -11.38 4.37 12.87
CA THR A 119 -11.48 3.29 11.88
C THR A 119 -12.24 3.80 10.67
N VAL A 120 -11.91 3.24 9.50
CA VAL A 120 -12.57 3.54 8.23
C VAL A 120 -12.99 2.23 7.60
N GLU A 121 -14.27 2.13 7.27
CA GLU A 121 -14.86 0.96 6.61
C GLU A 121 -15.41 1.38 5.25
N PHE A 122 -15.19 0.55 4.23
CA PHE A 122 -15.61 0.84 2.87
C PHE A 122 -16.87 0.04 2.48
N SER A 123 -17.76 0.67 1.70
CA SER A 123 -18.95 0.04 1.16
C SER A 123 -19.12 0.35 -0.34
N PRO A 124 -19.09 -0.67 -1.23
CA PRO A 124 -18.74 -2.06 -0.96
C PRO A 124 -17.31 -2.20 -0.40
N GLN A 125 -17.08 -3.30 0.31
CA GLN A 125 -15.74 -3.63 0.83
C GLN A 125 -14.78 -3.75 -0.35
N VAL A 126 -13.72 -2.95 -0.34
CA VAL A 126 -12.70 -2.99 -1.38
C VAL A 126 -11.81 -4.20 -1.07
N MET A 127 -11.98 -5.26 -1.85
CA MET A 127 -11.06 -6.38 -1.82
C MET A 127 -9.97 -6.11 -2.84
N GLU A 128 -8.70 -6.11 -2.41
CA GLU A 128 -7.62 -6.09 -3.37
C GLU A 128 -7.68 -7.35 -4.24
N ALA A 129 -7.59 -7.17 -5.55
CA ALA A 129 -7.60 -8.31 -6.47
C ALA A 129 -6.42 -9.24 -6.13
N PRO A 130 -6.65 -10.57 -6.06
CA PRO A 130 -5.60 -11.52 -5.77
C PRO A 130 -4.50 -11.41 -6.83
N LEU A 131 -3.24 -11.35 -6.38
CA LEU A 131 -2.10 -11.34 -7.29
C LEU A 131 -1.66 -12.78 -7.53
N ALA A 132 -2.06 -13.35 -8.66
CA ALA A 132 -1.72 -14.73 -9.00
C ALA A 132 -0.17 -14.90 -9.07
N PRO A 133 0.36 -16.05 -8.60
CA PRO A 133 1.80 -16.29 -8.57
C PRO A 133 2.42 -16.50 -9.97
N ASP A 134 1.62 -16.55 -11.05
CA ASP A 134 2.08 -16.87 -12.40
C ASP A 134 3.27 -16.04 -12.88
N ALA A 135 3.28 -14.74 -12.60
CA ALA A 135 4.38 -13.86 -12.99
C ALA A 135 5.69 -14.25 -12.29
N LEU A 136 5.63 -14.59 -11.00
CA LEU A 136 6.78 -15.07 -10.23
C LEU A 136 7.23 -16.45 -10.73
N LEU A 137 6.31 -17.37 -10.94
CA LEU A 137 6.61 -18.72 -11.46
C LEU A 137 7.26 -18.64 -12.85
N GLN A 138 6.77 -17.77 -13.73
CA GLN A 138 7.38 -17.53 -15.05
C GLN A 138 8.78 -16.93 -14.94
N ALA A 139 9.00 -16.00 -14.01
CA ALA A 139 10.32 -15.41 -13.77
C ALA A 139 11.33 -16.47 -13.28
N LEU A 140 10.93 -17.32 -12.32
CA LEU A 140 11.77 -18.42 -11.81
C LEU A 140 12.11 -19.44 -12.90
N ARG A 141 11.14 -19.80 -13.75
CA ARG A 141 11.40 -20.69 -14.90
C ARG A 141 12.36 -20.09 -15.92
N ARG A 142 12.23 -18.79 -16.21
CA ARG A 142 13.19 -18.09 -17.08
C ARG A 142 14.58 -18.06 -16.46
N PHE A 143 14.68 -17.86 -15.15
CA PHE A 143 15.93 -17.88 -14.42
C PHE A 143 16.62 -19.25 -14.48
N THR A 144 15.90 -20.33 -14.16
CA THR A 144 16.46 -21.69 -14.21
C THR A 144 16.84 -22.13 -15.63
N THR A 145 16.05 -21.73 -16.63
CA THR A 145 16.38 -21.96 -18.06
C THR A 145 17.64 -21.19 -18.47
N GLY A 146 17.75 -19.90 -18.10
CA GLY A 146 18.94 -19.10 -18.37
C GLY A 146 20.21 -19.66 -17.70
N LEU A 147 20.08 -20.19 -16.48
CA LEU A 147 21.17 -20.91 -15.80
C LEU A 147 21.52 -22.25 -16.46
N ALA A 148 20.58 -22.91 -17.14
CA ALA A 148 20.89 -24.10 -17.91
C ALA A 148 21.69 -23.74 -19.17
N ASP A 149 21.24 -22.72 -19.89
CA ASP A 149 21.81 -22.29 -21.17
C ASP A 149 23.19 -21.64 -21.03
N ALA A 150 23.42 -20.82 -20.00
CA ALA A 150 24.70 -20.15 -19.75
C ALA A 150 25.89 -21.13 -19.60
N PHE A 151 25.60 -22.39 -19.23
CA PHE A 151 26.59 -23.44 -19.05
C PHE A 151 26.59 -24.48 -20.19
N THR A 152 25.81 -24.25 -21.24
CA THR A 152 25.94 -25.05 -22.47
C THR A 152 27.18 -24.58 -23.24
N PRO A 153 28.07 -25.49 -23.66
CA PRO A 153 29.25 -25.11 -24.42
C PRO A 153 28.82 -24.51 -25.76
N ARG A 154 29.18 -23.25 -26.00
CA ARG A 154 28.97 -22.59 -27.29
C ARG A 154 29.76 -23.32 -28.37
N ALA A 155 29.09 -23.72 -29.45
CA ALA A 155 29.73 -24.39 -30.58
C ALA A 155 30.88 -23.52 -31.13
N GLY A 156 32.12 -23.94 -30.90
CA GLY A 156 33.32 -23.27 -31.40
C GLY A 156 34.40 -22.94 -30.36
N ASN A 157 34.14 -23.06 -29.05
CA ASN A 157 35.19 -22.89 -28.03
C ASN A 157 35.05 -23.97 -26.95
N PRO A 158 35.96 -24.96 -26.87
CA PRO A 158 35.93 -25.95 -25.79
C PRO A 158 36.31 -25.23 -24.49
N ALA A 159 35.31 -24.91 -23.67
CA ALA A 159 35.55 -24.41 -22.34
C ALA A 159 36.44 -25.41 -21.56
N PRO A 160 37.37 -24.94 -20.70
CA PRO A 160 37.98 -25.84 -19.72
C PRO A 160 36.85 -26.55 -18.96
N GLY A 161 37.03 -27.84 -18.67
CA GLY A 161 35.98 -28.68 -18.07
C GLY A 161 35.31 -28.00 -16.88
N PRO A 162 34.02 -28.30 -16.61
CA PRO A 162 33.22 -27.55 -15.66
C PRO A 162 33.91 -27.48 -14.30
N VAL A 163 34.28 -26.26 -13.88
CA VAL A 163 34.87 -26.02 -12.56
C VAL A 163 33.88 -26.56 -11.52
N PRO A 164 34.29 -27.49 -10.62
CA PRO A 164 33.39 -28.14 -9.67
C PRO A 164 32.60 -27.15 -8.79
N GLU A 165 33.20 -25.99 -8.49
CA GLU A 165 32.59 -24.91 -7.71
C GLU A 165 31.41 -24.26 -8.45
N LEU A 166 31.49 -24.10 -9.78
CA LEU A 166 30.41 -23.55 -10.60
C LEU A 166 29.23 -24.52 -10.74
N GLN A 167 29.52 -25.82 -10.83
CA GLN A 167 28.50 -26.86 -10.83
C GLN A 167 27.77 -26.92 -9.48
N ALA A 168 28.50 -26.79 -8.37
CA ALA A 168 27.93 -26.74 -7.03
C ALA A 168 27.03 -25.51 -6.86
N LEU A 169 27.49 -24.32 -7.26
CA LEU A 169 26.70 -23.09 -7.20
C LEU A 169 25.45 -23.16 -8.08
N LYS A 170 25.55 -23.73 -9.29
CA LYS A 170 24.39 -23.97 -10.17
C LYS A 170 23.35 -24.86 -9.49
N ARG A 171 23.78 -25.96 -8.88
CA ARG A 171 22.86 -26.86 -8.17
C ARG A 171 22.14 -26.12 -7.05
N THR A 172 22.86 -25.37 -6.23
CA THR A 172 22.28 -24.57 -5.15
C THR A 172 21.26 -23.56 -5.66
N LEU A 173 21.55 -22.84 -6.75
CA LEU A 173 20.62 -21.86 -7.32
C LEU A 173 19.36 -22.50 -7.90
N ILE A 174 19.48 -23.69 -8.51
CA ILE A 174 18.33 -24.43 -9.03
C ILE A 174 17.48 -24.97 -7.88
N GLU A 175 18.10 -25.56 -6.85
CA GLU A 175 17.41 -26.06 -5.66
C GLU A 175 16.62 -24.95 -4.98
N TRP A 176 17.25 -23.79 -4.77
CA TRP A 176 16.60 -22.59 -4.23
C TRP A 176 15.42 -22.09 -5.09
N ALA A 177 15.59 -22.01 -6.41
CA ALA A 177 14.51 -21.57 -7.30
C ALA A 177 13.32 -22.56 -7.31
N VAL A 178 13.59 -23.86 -7.18
CA VAL A 178 12.57 -24.91 -7.09
C VAL A 178 11.82 -24.85 -5.75
N GLU A 179 12.53 -24.57 -4.66
CA GLU A 179 11.95 -24.39 -3.33
C GLU A 179 10.95 -23.22 -3.33
N ILE A 180 11.35 -22.05 -3.84
CA ILE A 180 10.44 -20.90 -4.00
C ILE A 180 9.28 -21.23 -4.94
N GLU A 181 9.49 -21.96 -6.04
CA GLU A 181 8.39 -22.38 -6.93
C GLU A 181 7.39 -23.27 -6.18
N SER A 182 7.88 -24.16 -5.32
CA SER A 182 7.06 -25.10 -4.55
C SER A 182 6.21 -24.40 -3.49
N GLU A 183 6.75 -23.35 -2.85
CA GLU A 183 6.04 -22.53 -1.87
C GLU A 183 5.08 -21.54 -2.52
N ALA A 184 5.42 -21.01 -3.69
CA ALA A 184 4.57 -20.08 -4.43
C ALA A 184 3.37 -20.76 -5.10
N ARG A 185 3.50 -22.02 -5.52
CA ARG A 185 2.45 -22.77 -6.25
C ARG A 185 1.11 -22.92 -5.50
N PRO A 186 1.07 -23.26 -4.19
CA PRO A 186 -0.20 -23.37 -3.46
C PRO A 186 -0.86 -22.03 -3.15
N LEU A 187 -0.13 -20.90 -3.26
CA LEU A 187 -0.66 -19.59 -2.90
C LEU A 187 -1.69 -19.11 -3.92
N GLN A 188 -2.89 -18.79 -3.44
CA GLN A 188 -3.92 -18.16 -4.28
C GLN A 188 -3.60 -16.69 -4.59
N SER A 189 -2.84 -16.03 -3.72
CA SER A 189 -2.44 -14.62 -3.88
C SER A 189 -1.09 -14.36 -3.23
N LEU A 190 -0.18 -13.73 -3.96
CA LEU A 190 1.09 -13.21 -3.44
C LEU A 190 0.92 -12.01 -2.49
N ARG A 191 -0.29 -11.44 -2.40
CA ARG A 191 -0.64 -10.38 -1.43
C ARG A 191 -1.10 -10.93 -0.07
N SER A 192 -1.26 -12.25 0.05
CA SER A 192 -1.54 -12.88 1.35
C SER A 192 -0.35 -12.70 2.31
N GLU A 193 -0.59 -12.87 3.60
CA GLU A 193 0.48 -12.83 4.61
C GLU A 193 1.61 -13.82 4.29
N GLU A 194 1.25 -15.03 3.88
CA GLU A 194 2.19 -16.07 3.44
C GLU A 194 2.94 -15.66 2.16
N GLY A 195 2.26 -15.07 1.18
CA GLY A 195 2.88 -14.60 -0.06
C GLY A 195 3.84 -13.41 0.14
N LEU A 196 3.50 -12.50 1.05
CA LEU A 196 4.37 -11.37 1.41
C LEU A 196 5.61 -11.87 2.17
N ALA A 197 5.46 -12.85 3.06
CA ALA A 197 6.58 -13.47 3.75
C ALA A 197 7.53 -14.17 2.76
N LEU A 198 6.99 -14.93 1.80
CA LEU A 198 7.76 -15.57 0.73
C LEU A 198 8.55 -14.52 -0.07
N LEU A 199 7.89 -13.48 -0.57
CA LEU A 199 8.55 -12.42 -1.35
C LEU A 199 9.64 -11.71 -0.56
N ALA A 200 9.42 -11.45 0.74
CA ALA A 200 10.45 -10.88 1.61
C ALA A 200 11.67 -11.81 1.73
N GLY A 201 11.45 -13.12 1.89
CA GLY A 201 12.51 -14.12 1.88
C GLY A 201 13.31 -14.12 0.58
N VAL A 202 12.63 -14.12 -0.58
CA VAL A 202 13.30 -14.06 -1.90
C VAL A 202 14.21 -12.83 -2.01
N VAL A 203 13.74 -11.66 -1.57
CA VAL A 203 14.51 -10.40 -1.61
C VAL A 203 15.73 -10.46 -0.69
N GLU A 204 15.65 -11.15 0.45
CA GLU A 204 16.77 -11.30 1.38
C GLU A 204 17.80 -12.34 0.93
N GLU A 205 17.36 -13.43 0.32
CA GLU A 205 18.20 -14.58 -0.03
C GLU A 205 18.89 -14.43 -1.39
N ALA A 206 18.20 -13.87 -2.38
CA ALA A 206 18.74 -13.73 -3.73
C ALA A 206 20.10 -13.00 -3.78
N PRO A 207 20.32 -11.89 -3.03
CA PRO A 207 21.62 -11.22 -3.00
C PRO A 207 22.74 -12.08 -2.41
N LYS A 208 22.46 -12.90 -1.40
CA LYS A 208 23.44 -13.76 -0.71
C LYS A 208 23.97 -14.85 -1.63
N LEU A 209 23.10 -15.35 -2.51
CA LEU A 209 23.44 -16.33 -3.55
C LEU A 209 24.16 -15.69 -4.75
N SER A 210 24.21 -14.36 -4.83
CA SER A 210 24.79 -13.58 -5.95
C SER A 210 26.15 -12.93 -5.67
N ALA A 211 26.76 -13.12 -4.49
CA ALA A 211 28.10 -12.60 -4.15
C ALA A 211 29.18 -13.71 -4.23
N PRO A 212 30.49 -13.39 -4.25
CA PRO A 212 31.31 -12.76 -5.30
C PRO A 212 31.76 -13.63 -6.51
N PRO A 213 31.64 -14.97 -6.60
CA PRO A 213 32.04 -15.67 -7.83
C PRO A 213 31.19 -15.27 -9.03
N ALA A 214 29.96 -14.77 -8.81
CA ALA A 214 29.03 -14.35 -9.86
C ALA A 214 29.44 -13.05 -10.58
N ALA A 215 30.11 -12.12 -9.89
CA ALA A 215 30.56 -10.85 -10.48
C ALA A 215 31.80 -11.06 -11.37
N GLU A 216 32.77 -11.88 -10.95
CA GLU A 216 33.91 -12.29 -11.77
C GLU A 216 33.47 -13.17 -12.97
N LEU A 217 32.41 -13.98 -12.81
CA LEU A 217 31.79 -14.78 -13.90
C LEU A 217 31.14 -13.91 -14.99
N LEU A 218 30.47 -12.82 -14.61
CA LEU A 218 29.90 -11.86 -15.57
C LEU A 218 30.98 -11.13 -16.37
N GLU A 219 32.14 -10.88 -15.76
CA GLU A 219 33.29 -10.23 -16.40
C GLU A 219 34.04 -11.18 -17.36
N GLN A 220 34.12 -12.47 -17.04
CA GLN A 220 34.68 -13.51 -17.93
C GLN A 220 33.78 -13.88 -19.12
N LEU A 221 32.53 -13.43 -19.13
CA LEU A 221 31.54 -13.63 -20.21
C LEU A 221 31.43 -12.45 -21.20
N GLY A 222 32.40 -11.52 -21.22
CA GLY A 222 32.28 -10.31 -22.04
C GLY A 222 31.98 -10.53 -23.54
N PRO A 223 31.60 -9.46 -24.28
CA PRO A 223 30.36 -8.71 -24.24
C PRO A 223 29.32 -9.31 -25.22
N SER A 224 28.06 -9.46 -24.82
CA SER A 224 26.96 -9.78 -25.75
C SER A 224 25.65 -9.12 -25.34
N SER A 225 25.69 -7.85 -24.96
CA SER A 225 24.51 -6.99 -25.01
C SER A 225 24.96 -5.54 -24.98
N SER A 226 25.38 -5.04 -26.13
CA SER A 226 25.32 -3.61 -26.44
C SER A 226 23.86 -3.19 -26.46
N ILE A 227 23.24 -3.02 -25.29
CA ILE A 227 22.09 -2.13 -25.18
C ILE A 227 22.69 -0.76 -24.92
N ASN A 228 22.72 0.04 -25.98
CA ASN A 228 23.14 1.44 -25.95
C ASN A 228 22.40 2.20 -24.84
N SER A 229 23.10 2.50 -23.75
CA SER A 229 22.73 3.56 -22.83
C SER A 229 23.88 4.58 -22.77
N SER A 230 23.99 5.42 -23.80
CA SER A 230 24.79 6.65 -23.72
C SER A 230 24.09 7.78 -24.48
N GLY A 231 23.05 8.31 -23.84
CA GLY A 231 22.38 9.54 -24.21
C GLY A 231 22.59 10.62 -23.16
N THR A 232 23.83 11.06 -22.94
CA THR A 232 24.10 12.34 -22.26
C THR A 232 25.41 12.94 -22.75
N PRO A 233 25.39 14.11 -23.41
CA PRO A 233 26.61 14.81 -23.80
C PRO A 233 27.02 15.82 -22.71
N THR A 234 28.30 15.80 -22.33
CA THR A 234 28.96 16.88 -21.58
C THR A 234 30.19 17.36 -22.37
N PRO A 235 30.69 18.58 -22.11
CA PRO A 235 30.89 19.58 -23.15
C PRO A 235 32.33 19.64 -23.62
N ARG A 236 32.54 20.04 -24.88
CA ARG A 236 33.86 20.42 -25.39
C ARG A 236 33.96 21.94 -25.51
N ALA A 237 34.75 22.53 -24.62
CA ALA A 237 35.35 23.82 -24.82
C ALA A 237 36.49 23.70 -25.84
N SER A 238 36.49 24.58 -26.84
CA SER A 238 37.70 24.97 -27.55
C SER A 238 37.58 26.45 -27.89
N GLU A 239 38.46 27.22 -27.26
CA GLU A 239 38.68 28.65 -27.47
C GLU A 239 39.04 28.98 -28.92
N ARG A 240 38.60 30.16 -29.39
CA ARG A 240 39.48 31.14 -30.07
C ARG A 240 38.76 32.49 -30.29
N SER A 241 39.30 33.52 -29.62
CA SER A 241 39.57 34.90 -30.09
C SER A 241 38.42 35.84 -30.55
N MET A 242 38.02 36.76 -29.64
CA MET A 242 37.97 38.26 -29.65
C MET A 242 38.06 39.05 -31.00
N PRO A 243 37.72 40.38 -31.07
CA PRO A 243 36.79 41.25 -30.29
C PRO A 243 35.96 42.27 -31.16
N CYS A 244 35.34 43.28 -30.52
CA CYS A 244 34.62 44.48 -31.06
C CYS A 244 33.16 44.24 -31.50
N SER A 245 32.17 45.12 -31.29
CA SER A 245 32.10 46.54 -30.93
C SER A 245 30.66 46.91 -30.50
N SER A 246 30.52 47.96 -29.67
CA SER A 246 29.39 48.91 -29.46
C SER A 246 27.98 48.56 -30.00
N THR A 247 26.87 48.83 -29.30
CA THR A 247 26.33 50.20 -29.09
C THR A 247 24.98 50.10 -28.34
N ARG A 248 24.75 51.07 -27.45
CA ARG A 248 23.52 51.61 -26.83
C ARG A 248 22.15 51.10 -27.29
N GLY A 249 21.24 51.05 -26.30
CA GLY A 249 19.79 51.05 -26.43
C GLY A 249 19.16 50.79 -25.09
#